data_AF-A0AAU3Q9S9-F1
#
_entry.id   AF-A0AAU3Q9S9-F1
#
_cell.length_a   1.000
_cell.length_b   1.000
_cell.length_c   1.000
_cell.angle_alpha   90.00
_cell.angle_beta   90.00
_cell.angle_gamma   90.00
#
_symmetry.space_group_name_H-M   'P 1'
#
loop_
_entity.id
_entity.type
_entity.pdbx_description
1 polymer ?
#
loop_
_entity_poly.entity_id
_entity_poly.type
_entity_poly.pdbx_seq_one_letter_code
_entity_poly.pdbx_strand_id
1 'polypeptide(L)'
;MCSECHWPGCGPPTPSANSGRSRTPRPPWPTPTCVEIATAISDYQQLVADVLTSEAGKARSLGAIAQLSVEDLEQAAREPGVVAARFGVSEAVLRLLVARDADTVLAGCTDNLNSPHTVSGRPCTASFLKCLDCPCARALPHHLPVQIAAHDLLDQRRTQMTALRWAQRFAYPFSQLDNLLTTAGTAAVDRARTEIGPTQRELVARLFDKELDHR
;
A
#
# COMPACT_ATOMS: atom_id res chain seq x y z
N MET A 1 40.28 15.24 8.77
CA MET A 1 39.92 16.42 9.59
C MET A 1 38.43 16.66 9.42
N CYS A 2 37.61 16.12 10.31
CA CYS A 2 36.21 16.54 10.45
C CYS A 2 36.11 17.29 11.77
N SER A 3 36.01 18.61 11.65
CA SER A 3 35.82 19.52 12.77
C SER A 3 34.36 19.42 13.22
N GLU A 4 34.19 19.21 14.53
CA GLU A 4 33.03 19.65 15.32
C GLU A 4 31.67 18.97 15.06
N CYS A 5 31.47 17.80 15.69
CA CYS A 5 30.14 17.40 16.14
C CYS A 5 29.85 18.08 17.50
N HIS A 6 29.12 19.19 17.49
CA HIS A 6 28.67 19.88 18.69
C HIS A 6 27.40 19.19 19.23
N TRP A 7 27.58 18.21 20.14
CA TRP A 7 26.46 17.60 20.88
C TRP A 7 26.08 18.50 22.09
N PRO A 8 24.79 18.85 22.28
CA PRO A 8 24.35 19.60 23.45
C PRO A 8 24.34 18.65 24.67
N GLY A 9 25.38 18.75 25.50
CA GLY A 9 25.49 17.95 26.74
C GLY A 9 26.90 17.88 27.34
N CYS A 10 27.95 18.20 26.56
CA CYS A 10 29.33 18.19 27.03
C CYS A 10 29.77 19.57 27.57
N GLY A 11 29.13 20.05 28.64
CA GLY A 11 29.66 21.17 29.42
C GLY A 11 30.50 20.67 30.60
N PRO A 12 31.58 21.37 31.01
CA PRO A 12 32.33 20.99 32.20
C PRO A 12 31.41 21.01 33.44
N PRO A 13 31.48 20.02 34.34
CA PRO A 13 30.61 19.96 35.51
C PRO A 13 30.90 21.15 36.43
N THR A 14 29.85 21.90 36.79
CA THR A 14 29.91 22.92 37.85
C THR A 14 30.14 22.26 39.20
N PRO A 15 31.08 22.76 40.04
CA PRO A 15 31.36 22.13 41.33
C PRO A 15 30.20 22.39 42.30
N SER A 16 29.45 21.32 42.63
CA SER A 16 28.47 21.31 43.72
C SER A 16 29.16 20.83 45.00
N ALA A 17 29.15 21.68 46.02
CA ALA A 17 29.54 21.31 47.37
C ALA A 17 28.38 20.54 48.03
N ASN A 18 28.60 19.28 48.44
CA ASN A 18 28.37 18.78 49.81
C ASN A 18 28.12 17.24 49.89
N SER A 19 28.66 16.64 50.95
CA SER A 19 28.34 15.36 51.62
C SER A 19 28.84 14.01 51.05
N GLY A 20 30.03 13.60 51.51
CA GLY A 20 30.12 12.47 52.45
C GLY A 20 29.86 11.03 51.97
N ARG A 21 29.84 10.72 50.67
CA ARG A 21 30.00 9.34 50.18
C ARG A 21 31.14 9.28 49.18
N SER A 22 32.16 8.50 49.50
CA SER A 22 33.24 8.11 48.58
C SER A 22 32.66 7.31 47.42
N ARG A 23 32.11 8.00 46.42
CA ARG A 23 31.84 7.44 45.11
C ARG A 23 33.20 7.34 44.42
N THR A 24 33.68 6.13 44.17
CA THR A 24 34.76 5.92 43.23
C THR A 24 34.39 6.60 41.91
N PRO A 25 35.29 7.39 41.28
CA PRO A 25 35.03 7.95 39.97
C PRO A 25 34.70 6.81 39.02
N ARG A 26 33.53 6.85 38.36
CA ARG A 26 33.28 5.93 37.26
C ARG A 26 34.38 6.15 36.22
N PRO A 27 35.04 5.10 35.71
CA PRO A 27 35.99 5.28 34.62
C PRO A 27 35.29 5.98 33.44
N PRO A 28 35.98 6.85 32.70
CA PRO A 28 35.41 7.50 31.54
C PRO A 28 34.94 6.43 30.55
N TRP A 29 33.74 6.60 30.00
CA TRP A 29 33.28 5.73 28.92
C TRP A 29 34.25 5.84 27.74
N PRO A 30 34.66 4.72 27.12
CA PRO A 30 35.44 4.79 25.91
C PRO A 30 34.66 5.57 24.84
N THR A 31 35.30 6.56 24.22
CA THR A 31 34.70 7.32 23.12
C THR A 31 34.74 6.46 21.87
N PRO A 32 33.58 6.13 21.28
CA PRO A 32 33.57 5.31 20.07
C PRO A 32 34.25 6.04 18.92
N THR A 33 34.94 5.29 18.07
CA THR A 33 35.58 5.85 16.87
C THR A 33 34.54 6.27 15.83
N CYS A 34 34.90 7.13 14.88
CA CYS A 34 34.00 7.49 13.78
C CYS A 34 33.52 6.26 12.98
N VAL A 35 34.34 5.22 12.91
CA VAL A 35 33.99 3.95 12.25
C VAL A 35 32.93 3.20 13.06
N GLU A 36 33.11 3.07 14.37
CA GLU A 36 32.13 2.43 15.26
C GLU A 36 30.78 3.16 15.24
N ILE A 37 30.80 4.51 15.22
CA ILE A 37 29.59 5.31 15.09
C ILE A 37 28.91 5.06 13.73
N ALA A 38 29.67 5.05 12.63
CA ALA A 38 29.13 4.81 11.29
C ALA A 38 28.51 3.41 11.16
N THR A 39 29.17 2.38 11.71
CA THR A 39 28.64 1.01 11.76
C THR A 39 27.36 0.95 12.59
N ALA A 40 27.35 1.53 13.80
CA ALA A 40 26.16 1.55 14.65
C ALA A 40 24.97 2.27 13.98
N ILE A 41 25.22 3.36 13.24
CA ILE A 41 24.19 4.06 12.46
C ILE A 41 23.68 3.15 11.35
N SER A 42 24.56 2.48 10.61
CA SER A 42 24.16 1.57 9.52
C SER A 42 23.35 0.38 10.05
N ASP A 43 23.75 -0.22 11.17
CA ASP A 43 23.05 -1.34 11.81
C ASP A 43 21.66 -0.89 12.29
N TYR A 44 21.57 0.30 12.89
CA TYR A 44 20.29 0.88 13.30
C TYR A 44 19.39 1.17 12.09
N GLN A 45 19.95 1.74 11.02
CA GLN A 45 19.20 1.99 9.78
C GLN A 45 18.67 0.70 9.16
N GLN A 46 19.48 -0.36 9.16
CA GLN A 46 19.07 -1.67 8.66
C GLN A 46 17.94 -2.26 9.51
N LEU A 47 18.08 -2.23 10.85
CA LEU A 47 17.05 -2.69 11.76
C LEU A 47 15.73 -1.92 11.56
N VAL A 48 15.80 -0.59 11.46
CA VAL A 48 14.63 0.25 11.19
C VAL A 48 14.01 -0.10 9.84
N ALA A 49 14.82 -0.30 8.80
CA ALA A 49 14.32 -0.69 7.48
C ALA A 49 13.61 -2.05 7.50
N ASP A 50 14.16 -3.04 8.20
CA ASP A 50 13.59 -4.37 8.32
C ASP A 50 12.25 -4.33 9.08
N VAL A 51 12.20 -3.60 10.20
CA VAL A 51 10.96 -3.40 10.98
C VAL A 51 9.91 -2.68 10.15
N LEU A 52 10.27 -1.57 9.49
CA LEU A 52 9.33 -0.82 8.64
C LEU A 52 8.82 -1.68 7.47
N THR A 53 9.68 -2.51 6.88
CA THR A 53 9.29 -3.44 5.81
C THR A 53 8.28 -4.47 6.33
N SER A 54 8.52 -5.04 7.51
CA SER A 54 7.60 -5.99 8.14
C SER A 54 6.25 -5.36 8.45
N GLU A 55 6.23 -4.20 9.13
CA GLU A 55 4.99 -3.52 9.52
C GLU A 55 4.22 -3.00 8.30
N ALA A 56 4.92 -2.48 7.28
CA ALA A 56 4.28 -2.10 6.02
C ALA A 56 3.68 -3.31 5.29
N GLY A 57 4.34 -4.47 5.34
CA GLY A 57 3.80 -5.72 4.80
C GLY A 57 2.48 -6.13 5.46
N LYS A 58 2.41 -6.06 6.80
CA LYS A 58 1.18 -6.32 7.56
C LYS A 58 0.08 -5.31 7.24
N ALA A 59 0.41 -4.03 7.15
CA ALA A 59 -0.57 -3.00 6.82
C ALA A 59 -1.13 -3.17 5.40
N ARG A 60 -0.29 -3.56 4.42
CA ARG A 60 -0.72 -3.85 3.05
C ARG A 60 -1.65 -5.05 2.99
N SER A 61 -1.34 -6.14 3.71
CA SER A 61 -2.21 -7.32 3.71
C SER A 61 -3.58 -7.03 4.32
N LEU A 62 -3.64 -6.19 5.36
CA LEU A 62 -4.91 -5.73 5.95
C LEU A 62 -5.69 -4.77 5.03
N GLY A 63 -4.98 -4.00 4.19
CA GLY A 63 -5.58 -3.07 3.23
C GLY A 63 -5.93 -3.71 1.89
N ALA A 64 -5.71 -5.01 1.69
CA ALA A 64 -6.04 -5.68 0.44
C ALA A 64 -7.56 -5.79 0.27
N ILE A 65 -8.05 -5.40 -0.91
CA ILE A 65 -9.47 -5.56 -1.25
C ILE A 65 -9.79 -7.04 -1.46
N ALA A 66 -11.01 -7.45 -1.12
CA ALA A 66 -11.43 -8.84 -1.31
C ALA A 66 -11.53 -9.16 -2.81
N GLN A 67 -11.04 -10.35 -3.19
CA GLN A 67 -11.00 -10.82 -4.57
C GLN A 67 -11.91 -12.03 -4.73
N LEU A 68 -12.83 -11.97 -5.68
CA LEU A 68 -13.64 -13.11 -6.10
C LEU A 68 -12.87 -13.92 -7.14
N SER A 69 -12.85 -15.24 -6.98
CA SER A 69 -12.27 -16.17 -7.94
C SER A 69 -13.27 -16.57 -9.03
N VAL A 70 -12.82 -17.32 -10.03
CA VAL A 70 -13.72 -17.89 -11.06
C VAL A 70 -14.70 -18.86 -10.41
N GLU A 71 -14.23 -19.66 -9.45
CA GLU A 71 -15.04 -20.61 -8.69
C GLU A 71 -16.12 -19.90 -7.85
N ASP A 72 -15.81 -18.72 -7.29
CA ASP A 72 -16.81 -17.89 -6.62
C ASP A 72 -17.92 -17.46 -7.59
N LEU A 73 -17.57 -17.08 -8.82
CA LEU A 73 -18.54 -16.69 -9.85
C LEU A 73 -19.40 -17.88 -10.31
N GLU A 74 -18.79 -19.04 -10.50
CA GLU A 74 -19.51 -20.29 -10.82
C GLU A 74 -20.43 -20.75 -9.68
N GLN A 75 -20.03 -20.53 -8.43
CA GLN A 75 -20.88 -20.78 -7.28
C GLN A 75 -22.00 -19.73 -7.20
N ALA A 76 -21.73 -18.46 -7.46
CA ALA A 76 -22.73 -17.39 -7.39
C ALA A 76 -23.92 -17.62 -8.34
N ALA A 77 -23.68 -18.28 -9.48
CA ALA A 77 -24.75 -18.67 -10.41
C ALA A 77 -25.73 -19.70 -9.83
N ARG A 78 -25.30 -20.51 -8.85
CA ARG A 78 -26.08 -21.58 -8.23
C ARG A 78 -26.58 -21.20 -6.83
N GLU A 79 -25.73 -20.53 -6.06
CA GLU A 79 -25.90 -20.22 -4.64
C GLU A 79 -25.48 -18.76 -4.35
N PRO A 80 -26.19 -17.76 -4.92
CA PRO A 80 -25.80 -16.35 -4.79
C PRO A 80 -25.72 -15.87 -3.34
N GLY A 81 -26.62 -16.34 -2.46
CA GLY A 81 -26.62 -15.98 -1.04
C GLY A 81 -25.38 -16.43 -0.28
N VAL A 82 -24.83 -17.60 -0.61
CA VAL A 82 -23.60 -18.13 0.02
C VAL A 82 -22.40 -17.28 -0.34
N VAL A 83 -22.25 -16.95 -1.62
CA VAL A 83 -21.15 -16.11 -2.11
C VAL A 83 -21.30 -14.67 -1.59
N ALA A 84 -22.52 -14.12 -1.62
CA ALA A 84 -22.79 -12.78 -1.11
C ALA A 84 -22.38 -12.64 0.37
N ALA A 85 -22.77 -13.61 1.21
CA ALA A 85 -22.39 -13.64 2.62
C ALA A 85 -20.86 -13.74 2.82
N ARG A 86 -20.17 -14.58 2.03
CA ARG A 86 -18.69 -14.72 2.06
C ARG A 86 -17.98 -13.39 1.83
N PHE A 87 -18.50 -12.58 0.91
CA PHE A 87 -17.92 -11.28 0.56
C PHE A 87 -18.54 -10.10 1.32
N GLY A 88 -19.40 -10.36 2.32
CA GLY A 88 -20.02 -9.33 3.15
C GLY A 88 -20.92 -8.36 2.37
N VAL A 89 -21.59 -8.85 1.32
CA VAL A 89 -22.50 -8.06 0.47
C VAL A 89 -23.89 -8.69 0.44
N SER A 90 -24.89 -7.94 -0.04
CA SER A 90 -26.20 -8.51 -0.35
C SER A 90 -26.18 -9.25 -1.69
N GLU A 91 -27.12 -10.16 -1.91
CA GLU A 91 -27.28 -10.82 -3.23
C GLU A 91 -27.52 -9.82 -4.36
N ALA A 92 -28.25 -8.73 -4.09
CA ALA A 92 -28.50 -7.69 -5.08
C ALA A 92 -27.19 -7.00 -5.50
N VAL A 93 -26.34 -6.67 -4.53
CA VAL A 93 -25.02 -6.09 -4.81
C VAL A 93 -24.11 -7.09 -5.53
N LEU A 94 -24.13 -8.36 -5.13
CA LEU A 94 -23.37 -9.40 -5.83
C LEU A 94 -23.78 -9.49 -7.31
N ARG A 95 -25.09 -9.43 -7.62
CA ARG A 95 -25.57 -9.42 -9.01
C ARG A 95 -25.02 -8.23 -9.80
N LEU A 96 -24.98 -7.03 -9.20
CA LEU A 96 -24.40 -5.84 -9.84
C LEU A 96 -22.89 -5.99 -10.11
N LEU A 97 -22.14 -6.59 -9.18
CA LEU A 97 -20.71 -6.88 -9.38
C LEU A 97 -20.49 -7.86 -10.54
N VAL A 98 -21.27 -8.95 -10.59
CA VAL A 98 -21.16 -9.97 -11.64
C VAL A 98 -21.58 -9.41 -13.01
N ALA A 99 -22.63 -8.58 -13.03
CA ALA A 99 -23.12 -7.90 -14.23
C ALA A 99 -22.21 -6.75 -14.70
N ARG A 100 -21.21 -6.36 -13.89
CA ARG A 100 -20.30 -5.22 -14.11
C ARG A 100 -20.96 -3.84 -14.00
N ASP A 101 -22.20 -3.78 -13.52
CA ASP A 101 -22.94 -2.53 -13.29
C ASP A 101 -22.37 -1.74 -12.09
N ALA A 102 -21.60 -2.41 -11.24
CA ALA A 102 -20.91 -1.82 -10.10
C ALA A 102 -19.42 -1.55 -10.36
N ASP A 103 -18.91 -1.80 -11.57
CA ASP A 103 -17.50 -1.63 -11.90
C ASP A 103 -17.07 -0.16 -11.81
N THR A 104 -15.94 0.06 -11.17
CA THR A 104 -15.15 1.28 -11.27
C THR A 104 -14.00 1.03 -12.25
N VAL A 105 -12.86 1.70 -12.11
CA VAL A 105 -11.72 1.51 -13.02
C VAL A 105 -10.97 0.21 -12.75
N LEU A 106 -10.69 -0.11 -11.49
CA LEU A 106 -9.82 -1.22 -11.10
C LEU A 106 -10.53 -2.33 -10.30
N ALA A 107 -11.76 -2.10 -9.88
CA ALA A 107 -12.53 -2.98 -9.00
C ALA A 107 -14.03 -2.66 -9.07
N GLY A 108 -14.90 -3.51 -8.55
CA GLY A 108 -16.32 -3.20 -8.35
C GLY A 108 -16.57 -2.53 -6.99
N CYS A 109 -17.48 -1.57 -6.93
CA CYS A 109 -17.87 -0.85 -5.71
C CYS A 109 -19.20 -1.39 -5.15
N THR A 110 -19.19 -1.82 -3.89
CA THR A 110 -20.36 -2.40 -3.22
C THR A 110 -21.25 -1.37 -2.54
N ASP A 111 -20.70 -0.21 -2.20
CA ASP A 111 -21.40 0.84 -1.48
C ASP A 111 -20.76 2.21 -1.72
N ASN A 112 -21.28 2.95 -2.71
CA ASN A 112 -20.74 4.26 -3.08
C ASN A 112 -21.10 5.38 -2.08
N LEU A 113 -21.95 5.13 -1.09
CA LEU A 113 -22.40 6.15 -0.12
C LEU A 113 -21.71 6.02 1.25
N ASN A 114 -20.98 4.92 1.48
CA ASN A 114 -20.34 4.64 2.77
C ASN A 114 -18.82 4.40 2.67
N SER A 115 -18.19 4.92 1.62
CA SER A 115 -16.73 4.95 1.52
C SER A 115 -16.12 5.76 2.68
N PRO A 116 -15.06 5.28 3.34
CA PRO A 116 -14.37 6.02 4.41
C PRO A 116 -13.59 7.24 3.89
N HIS A 117 -13.52 7.43 2.58
CA HIS A 117 -12.78 8.52 1.94
C HIS A 117 -13.65 9.74 1.60
N THR A 118 -14.96 9.66 1.84
CA THR A 118 -15.90 10.78 1.67
C THR A 118 -16.80 10.90 2.90
N VAL A 119 -17.59 11.97 2.97
CA VAL A 119 -18.62 12.10 4.00
C VAL A 119 -19.69 11.04 3.77
N SER A 120 -20.02 10.27 4.81
CA SER A 120 -21.06 9.23 4.73
C SER A 120 -22.40 9.80 4.25
N GLY A 121 -23.10 9.04 3.42
CA GLY A 121 -24.34 9.43 2.75
C GLY A 121 -24.14 10.21 1.45
N ARG A 122 -22.88 10.50 1.05
CA ARG A 122 -22.55 11.16 -0.22
C ARG A 122 -21.86 10.19 -1.17
N PRO A 123 -22.07 10.30 -2.49
CA PRO A 123 -21.27 9.56 -3.47
C PRO A 123 -19.77 9.76 -3.24
N CYS A 124 -19.00 8.69 -3.36
CA CYS A 124 -17.55 8.74 -3.22
C CYS A 124 -16.94 9.58 -4.35
N THR A 125 -16.10 10.54 -3.98
CA THR A 125 -15.32 11.37 -4.91
C THR A 125 -13.82 11.12 -4.77
N ALA A 126 -13.43 10.07 -4.05
CA ALA A 126 -12.03 9.71 -3.92
C ALA A 126 -11.45 9.29 -5.27
N SER A 127 -10.14 9.44 -5.42
CA SER A 127 -9.44 8.94 -6.60
C SER A 127 -9.70 7.45 -6.76
N PHE A 128 -9.89 6.97 -8.00
CA PHE A 128 -10.12 5.54 -8.24
C PHE A 128 -8.94 4.65 -7.82
N LEU A 129 -7.74 5.20 -7.62
CA LEU A 129 -6.64 4.46 -6.99
C LEU A 129 -6.93 4.07 -5.53
N LYS A 130 -7.82 4.79 -4.84
CA LYS A 130 -8.32 4.42 -3.50
C LYS A 130 -9.25 3.23 -3.53
N CYS A 131 -9.75 2.81 -4.69
CA CYS A 131 -10.47 1.55 -4.78
C CYS A 131 -9.57 0.34 -4.54
N LEU A 132 -8.23 0.50 -4.50
CA LEU A 132 -7.29 -0.60 -4.20
C LEU A 132 -7.09 -0.86 -2.70
N ASP A 133 -7.58 0.02 -1.82
CA ASP A 133 -7.54 -0.12 -0.35
C ASP A 133 -8.89 0.14 0.33
N CYS A 134 -9.96 0.32 -0.45
CA CYS A 134 -11.28 0.64 0.08
C CYS A 134 -12.06 -0.62 0.50
N PRO A 135 -12.68 -0.64 1.69
CA PRO A 135 -13.50 -1.78 2.14
C PRO A 135 -14.75 -2.03 1.28
N CYS A 136 -15.20 -1.02 0.52
CA CYS A 136 -16.30 -1.14 -0.44
C CYS A 136 -15.88 -1.78 -1.77
N ALA A 137 -14.58 -2.03 -2.00
CA ALA A 137 -14.12 -2.52 -3.29
C ALA A 137 -14.00 -4.04 -3.33
N ARG A 138 -14.30 -4.64 -4.49
CA ARG A 138 -14.12 -6.06 -4.78
C ARG A 138 -13.37 -6.24 -6.10
N ALA A 139 -12.27 -6.98 -6.09
CA ALA A 139 -11.62 -7.42 -7.31
C ALA A 139 -12.35 -8.65 -7.87
N LEU A 140 -12.51 -8.71 -9.19
CA LEU A 140 -13.16 -9.82 -9.90
C LEU A 140 -12.26 -10.22 -11.08
N PRO A 141 -12.34 -11.45 -11.60
CA PRO A 141 -11.44 -11.93 -12.65
C PRO A 141 -11.44 -11.05 -13.91
N HIS A 142 -12.58 -10.44 -14.27
CA HIS A 142 -12.67 -9.55 -15.43
C HIS A 142 -11.94 -8.21 -15.27
N HIS A 143 -11.57 -7.83 -14.04
CA HIS A 143 -10.73 -6.66 -13.78
C HIS A 143 -9.25 -6.93 -14.06
N LEU A 144 -8.84 -8.18 -14.17
CA LEU A 144 -7.43 -8.55 -14.24
C LEU A 144 -6.68 -7.89 -15.42
N PRO A 145 -7.24 -7.80 -16.65
CA PRO A 145 -6.55 -7.13 -17.76
C PRO A 145 -6.24 -5.65 -17.48
N VAL A 146 -7.19 -4.90 -16.89
CA VAL A 146 -6.97 -3.47 -16.59
C VAL A 146 -6.03 -3.28 -15.39
N GLN A 147 -6.09 -4.17 -14.40
CA GLN A 147 -5.16 -4.17 -13.25
C GLN A 147 -3.72 -4.45 -13.70
N ILE A 148 -3.51 -5.41 -14.61
CA ILE A 148 -2.20 -5.69 -15.21
C ILE A 148 -1.69 -4.48 -15.99
N ALA A 149 -2.52 -3.89 -16.85
CA ALA A 149 -2.14 -2.71 -17.62
C ALA A 149 -1.76 -1.52 -16.70
N ALA A 150 -2.47 -1.35 -15.58
CA ALA A 150 -2.16 -0.34 -14.58
C ALA A 150 -0.83 -0.61 -13.87
N HIS A 151 -0.58 -1.85 -13.49
CA HIS A 151 0.67 -2.29 -12.87
C HIS A 151 1.86 -2.04 -13.80
N ASP A 152 1.78 -2.50 -15.05
CA ASP A 152 2.83 -2.35 -16.05
C ASP A 152 3.14 -0.88 -16.35
N LEU A 153 2.12 -0.02 -16.46
CA LEU A 153 2.33 1.42 -16.66
C LEU A 153 3.03 2.07 -15.46
N LEU A 154 2.67 1.68 -14.23
CA LEU A 154 3.33 2.20 -13.04
C LEU A 154 4.80 1.76 -12.97
N ASP A 155 5.10 0.51 -13.31
CA ASP A 155 6.47 0.00 -13.35
C ASP A 155 7.32 0.77 -14.36
N GLN A 156 6.77 1.02 -15.56
CA GLN A 156 7.44 1.85 -16.58
C GLN A 156 7.71 3.28 -16.07
N ARG A 157 6.69 3.92 -15.48
CA ARG A 157 6.80 5.29 -14.94
C ARG A 157 7.78 5.38 -13.76
N ARG A 158 7.99 4.30 -13.00
CA ARG A 158 8.89 4.25 -11.84
C ARG A 158 10.30 4.72 -12.19
N THR A 159 10.80 4.36 -13.38
CA THR A 159 12.14 4.72 -13.85
C THR A 159 12.29 6.23 -14.17
N GLN A 160 11.18 6.94 -14.33
CA GLN A 160 11.13 8.35 -14.74
C GLN A 160 10.92 9.30 -13.55
N MET A 161 10.99 8.81 -12.32
CA MET A 161 10.75 9.62 -11.12
C MET A 161 11.74 9.34 -10.00
N THR A 162 11.88 10.31 -9.10
CA THR A 162 12.68 10.13 -7.89
C THR A 162 12.02 9.07 -6.98
N ALA A 163 12.84 8.36 -6.21
CA ALA A 163 12.36 7.36 -5.25
C ALA A 163 11.34 7.96 -4.26
N LEU A 164 11.55 9.21 -3.81
CA LEU A 164 10.61 9.90 -2.93
C LEU A 164 9.25 10.14 -3.59
N ARG A 165 9.24 10.64 -4.84
CA ARG A 165 7.99 10.89 -5.57
C ARG A 165 7.23 9.59 -5.85
N TRP A 166 7.95 8.52 -6.16
CA TRP A 166 7.39 7.17 -6.27
C TRP A 166 6.74 6.71 -4.97
N ALA A 167 7.50 6.78 -3.87
CA ALA A 167 7.05 6.37 -2.54
C ALA A 167 5.77 7.10 -2.11
N GLN A 168 5.71 8.41 -2.32
CA GLN A 168 4.58 9.24 -1.91
C GLN A 168 3.30 9.01 -2.73
N ARG A 169 3.41 8.57 -3.99
CA ARG A 169 2.27 8.55 -4.91
C ARG A 169 1.83 7.17 -5.33
N PHE A 170 2.78 6.27 -5.59
CA PHE A 170 2.52 5.07 -6.38
C PHE A 170 3.04 3.78 -5.75
N ALA A 171 4.02 3.83 -4.84
CA ALA A 171 4.56 2.61 -4.22
C ALA A 171 3.47 1.76 -3.53
N TYR A 172 2.51 2.40 -2.85
CA TYR A 172 1.43 1.68 -2.20
C TYR A 172 0.41 1.10 -3.20
N PRO A 173 -0.22 1.88 -4.11
CA PRO A 173 -1.07 1.33 -5.17
C PRO A 173 -0.39 0.24 -6.01
N PHE A 174 0.90 0.40 -6.32
CA PHE A 174 1.69 -0.59 -7.03
C PHE A 174 1.76 -1.92 -6.26
N SER A 175 2.06 -1.87 -4.96
CA SER A 175 2.07 -3.08 -4.12
C SER A 175 0.69 -3.73 -3.98
N GLN A 176 -0.40 -2.94 -3.98
CA GLN A 176 -1.75 -3.48 -3.95
C GLN A 176 -2.07 -4.22 -5.25
N LEU A 177 -1.69 -3.66 -6.40
CA LEU A 177 -1.84 -4.34 -7.69
C LEU A 177 -0.98 -5.61 -7.75
N ASP A 178 0.29 -5.55 -7.34
CA ASP A 178 1.17 -6.72 -7.28
C ASP A 178 0.58 -7.86 -6.43
N ASN A 179 -0.02 -7.53 -5.28
CA ASN A 179 -0.73 -8.50 -4.44
C ASN A 179 -1.94 -9.12 -5.15
N LEU A 180 -2.75 -8.34 -5.87
CA LEU A 180 -3.89 -8.84 -6.64
C LEU A 180 -3.43 -9.79 -7.76
N LEU A 181 -2.39 -9.40 -8.50
CA LEU A 181 -1.83 -10.22 -9.58
C LEU A 181 -1.23 -11.53 -9.04
N THR A 182 -0.50 -11.46 -7.93
CA THR A 182 0.07 -12.63 -7.25
C THR A 182 -1.04 -13.57 -6.76
N THR A 183 -2.10 -13.01 -6.18
CA THR A 183 -3.27 -13.78 -5.68
C THR A 183 -4.05 -14.44 -6.81
N ALA A 184 -4.18 -13.77 -7.97
CA ALA A 184 -4.81 -14.34 -9.16
C ALA A 184 -4.03 -15.53 -9.74
N GLY A 185 -2.70 -15.54 -9.55
CA GLY A 185 -1.83 -16.61 -10.00
C GLY A 185 -1.41 -16.47 -11.47
N THR A 186 -0.26 -17.08 -11.80
CA THR A 186 0.43 -16.93 -13.09
C THR A 186 -0.44 -17.28 -14.28
N ALA A 187 -1.15 -18.41 -14.22
CA ALA A 187 -2.01 -18.86 -15.34
C ALA A 187 -3.16 -17.88 -15.64
N ALA A 188 -3.76 -17.27 -14.62
CA ALA A 188 -4.80 -16.27 -14.81
C ALA A 188 -4.22 -14.97 -15.38
N VAL A 189 -3.07 -14.53 -14.87
CA VAL A 189 -2.34 -13.36 -15.35
C VAL A 189 -1.94 -13.52 -16.82
N ASP A 190 -1.35 -14.65 -17.20
CA ASP A 190 -0.92 -14.91 -18.57
C ASP A 190 -2.09 -14.89 -19.55
N ARG A 191 -3.23 -15.49 -19.16
CA ARG A 191 -4.48 -15.42 -19.95
C ARG A 191 -4.96 -13.98 -20.08
N ALA A 192 -5.11 -13.27 -18.97
CA ALA A 192 -5.60 -11.89 -18.97
C ALA A 192 -4.69 -10.93 -19.75
N ARG A 193 -3.37 -11.19 -19.80
CA ARG A 193 -2.43 -10.41 -20.64
C ARG A 193 -2.80 -10.44 -22.12
N THR A 194 -3.34 -11.56 -22.62
CA THR A 194 -3.79 -11.68 -24.02
C THR A 194 -5.03 -10.84 -24.33
N GLU A 195 -5.78 -10.44 -23.31
CA GLU A 195 -7.01 -9.65 -23.43
C GLU A 195 -6.75 -8.14 -23.35
N ILE A 196 -5.51 -7.71 -23.06
CA ILE A 196 -5.16 -6.30 -22.93
C ILE A 196 -5.15 -5.62 -24.29
N GLY A 197 -6.22 -4.87 -24.56
CA GLY A 197 -6.40 -4.09 -25.78
C GLY A 197 -6.19 -2.58 -25.59
N PRO A 198 -6.48 -1.78 -26.64
CA PRO A 198 -6.46 -0.32 -26.58
C PRO A 198 -7.35 0.25 -25.48
N THR A 199 -8.53 -0.33 -25.25
CA THR A 199 -9.50 0.13 -24.25
C THR A 199 -8.92 0.14 -22.83
N GLN A 200 -8.27 -0.95 -22.39
CA GLN A 200 -7.65 -1.01 -21.07
C GLN A 200 -6.50 -0.02 -20.95
N ARG A 201 -5.66 0.11 -22.00
CA ARG A 201 -4.53 1.04 -22.01
C ARG A 201 -4.98 2.50 -21.92
N GLU A 202 -6.02 2.87 -22.67
CA GLU A 202 -6.60 4.20 -22.64
C GLU A 202 -7.21 4.50 -21.26
N LEU A 203 -8.02 3.58 -20.73
CA LEU A 203 -8.63 3.74 -19.41
C LEU A 203 -7.58 3.94 -18.31
N VAL A 204 -6.50 3.16 -18.36
CA VAL A 204 -5.36 3.27 -17.44
C VAL A 204 -4.61 4.59 -17.61
N ALA A 205 -4.38 5.06 -18.84
CA ALA A 205 -3.74 6.36 -19.06
C ALA A 205 -4.58 7.49 -18.42
N ARG A 206 -5.89 7.51 -18.72
CA ARG A 206 -6.84 8.50 -18.17
C ARG A 206 -6.90 8.46 -16.64
N LEU A 207 -6.86 7.26 -16.04
CA LEU A 207 -6.78 7.08 -14.58
C LEU A 207 -5.57 7.81 -14.00
N PHE A 208 -4.37 7.54 -14.52
CA PHE A 208 -3.14 8.09 -13.95
C PHE A 208 -2.88 9.55 -14.30
N ASP A 209 -3.54 10.05 -15.34
CA ASP A 209 -3.55 11.47 -15.71
C ASP A 209 -4.64 12.24 -14.95
N LYS A 210 -5.38 11.55 -14.05
CA LYS A 210 -6.44 12.07 -13.17
C LYS A 210 -7.62 12.67 -13.93
N GLU A 211 -7.89 12.17 -15.12
CA GLU A 211 -9.04 12.59 -15.93
C GLU A 211 -10.35 11.95 -15.46
N LEU A 212 -10.26 10.86 -14.71
CA LEU A 212 -11.40 10.10 -14.21
C LEU A 212 -11.83 10.54 -12.81
N ASP A 213 -10.93 11.14 -12.03
CA ASP A 213 -11.22 11.61 -10.68
C ASP A 213 -12.15 12.84 -10.76
N HIS A 214 -13.27 12.81 -10.03
CA HIS A 214 -14.14 13.98 -9.91
C HIS A 214 -13.36 15.12 -9.23
N ARG A 215 -13.27 16.28 -9.91
CA ARG A 215 -12.71 17.51 -9.35
C ARG A 215 -13.70 18.25 -8.46
#